data_AF-A0A916R1W5-F1
#
_entry.id   AF-A0A916R1W5-F1
#
_cell.length_a   1.000
_cell.length_b   1.000
_cell.length_c   1.000
_cell.angle_alpha   90.00
_cell.angle_beta   90.00
_cell.angle_gamma   90.00
#
_symmetry.space_group_name_H-M   'P 1'
#
loop_
_entity.id
_entity.type
_entity.pdbx_description
1 polymer ?
#
loop_
_entity_poly.entity_id
_entity_poly.type
_entity_poly.pdbx_seq_one_letter_code
_entity_poly.pdbx_strand_id
1 'polypeptide(L)'
;MSNANLTNKDINSPPSNQVPLWAKAIALLALLNLTLGLFNISYVRLRDIYFRYLPAIVRTYDPIKGIEPNTQTDKYVVTVNQLVAKLPEKGLLDQTTKDLLASLRSQSVALIEDDPFIAGNKFATFAKIQRRMRERVGVESTKEAFLTFWSVDYLMSKNVIQEINFLRIKLVL
;
A
#
# COMPACT_ATOMS: atom_id res chain seq x y z
N MET A 1 41.81 55.99 53.43
CA MET A 1 42.01 55.69 51.99
C MET A 1 42.62 54.30 51.90
N SER A 2 41.84 53.29 51.50
CA SER A 2 42.35 51.94 51.26
C SER A 2 42.04 51.60 49.81
N ASN A 3 43.09 51.45 49.01
CA ASN A 3 43.02 51.27 47.56
C ASN A 3 42.59 49.84 47.22
N ALA A 4 41.50 49.74 46.46
CA ALA A 4 41.03 48.50 45.88
C ALA A 4 41.99 48.06 44.75
N ASN A 5 42.74 46.99 44.99
CA ASN A 5 43.39 46.24 43.91
C ASN A 5 42.36 45.28 43.31
N LEU A 6 41.58 45.77 42.34
CA LEU A 6 40.81 44.93 41.44
C LEU A 6 41.80 44.27 40.47
N THR A 7 42.14 43.02 40.74
CA THR A 7 43.01 42.22 39.88
C THR A 7 42.35 42.08 38.50
N ASN A 8 43.10 42.46 37.47
CA ASN A 8 42.77 42.49 36.05
C ASN A 8 42.59 41.07 35.43
N LYS A 9 41.95 40.15 36.15
CA LYS A 9 41.70 38.75 35.75
C LYS A 9 40.26 38.54 35.26
N ASP A 10 39.35 39.46 35.58
CA ASP A 10 37.93 39.28 35.28
C ASP A 10 37.50 39.86 33.92
N ILE A 11 38.40 40.53 33.18
CA ILE A 11 38.04 41.27 31.95
C ILE A 11 38.22 40.43 30.66
N ASN A 12 38.89 39.27 30.71
CA ASN A 12 39.26 38.49 29.52
C ASN A 12 38.82 37.02 29.56
N SER A 13 37.66 36.71 30.17
CA SER A 13 37.06 35.39 30.00
C SER A 13 36.24 35.38 28.70
N PRO A 14 36.57 34.55 27.69
CA PRO A 14 35.75 34.44 26.50
C PRO A 14 34.34 34.00 26.92
N PRO A 15 33.27 34.54 26.33
CA PRO A 15 31.92 34.14 26.68
C PRO A 15 31.81 32.63 26.50
N SER A 16 31.45 31.93 27.57
CA SER A 16 31.23 30.48 27.55
C SER A 16 30.16 30.18 26.49
N ASN A 17 30.61 29.71 25.33
CA ASN A 17 29.75 29.33 24.19
C ASN A 17 29.07 27.97 24.41
N GLN A 18 28.86 27.59 25.68
CA GLN A 18 28.30 26.30 26.03
C GLN A 18 26.77 26.41 26.04
N VAL A 19 26.16 25.80 25.04
CA VAL A 19 24.71 25.64 24.96
C VAL A 19 24.23 24.97 26.26
N PRO A 20 23.28 25.57 26.99
CA PRO A 20 22.84 25.03 28.26
C PRO A 20 22.12 23.69 28.06
N LEU A 21 22.20 22.80 29.05
CA LEU A 21 21.65 21.43 28.96
C LEU A 21 20.15 21.41 28.61
N TRP A 22 19.37 22.36 29.12
CA TRP A 22 17.94 22.47 28.80
C TRP A 22 17.72 22.80 27.32
N ALA A 23 18.56 23.64 26.71
CA ALA A 23 18.47 23.96 25.29
C ALA A 23 18.84 22.75 24.43
N LYS A 24 19.80 21.92 24.87
CA LYS A 24 20.09 20.62 24.22
C LYS A 24 18.90 19.66 24.34
N ALA A 25 18.22 19.60 25.48
CA ALA A 25 17.03 18.79 25.67
C ALA A 25 15.86 19.24 24.78
N ILE A 26 15.61 20.57 24.69
CA ILE A 26 14.61 21.13 23.79
C ILE A 26 14.98 20.87 22.33
N ALA A 27 16.25 21.02 21.95
CA ALA A 27 16.71 20.71 20.59
C ALA A 27 16.51 19.23 20.24
N LEU A 28 16.77 18.31 21.19
CA LEU A 28 16.49 16.88 21.02
C LEU A 28 15.00 16.59 20.85
N LEU A 29 14.15 17.22 21.68
CA LEU A 29 12.69 17.10 21.56
C LEU A 29 12.19 17.65 20.22
N ALA A 30 12.70 18.80 19.78
CA ALA A 30 12.37 19.40 18.50
C ALA A 30 12.81 18.52 17.33
N LEU A 31 14.01 17.94 17.40
CA LEU A 31 14.52 17.01 16.39
C LEU A 31 13.67 15.74 16.32
N LEU A 32 13.27 15.18 17.47
CA LEU A 32 12.39 14.02 17.53
C LEU A 32 11.03 14.33 16.90
N ASN A 33 10.44 15.48 17.23
CA ASN A 33 9.15 15.91 16.69
C ASN A 33 9.22 16.15 15.17
N LEU A 34 10.29 16.80 14.71
CA LEU A 34 10.53 17.00 13.27
C LEU A 34 10.68 15.66 12.53
N THR A 35 11.43 14.72 13.11
CA THR A 35 11.61 13.37 12.55
C THR A 35 10.27 12.63 12.49
N LEU A 36 9.47 12.69 13.56
CA LEU A 36 8.12 12.10 13.57
C LEU A 36 7.21 12.74 12.53
N GLY A 37 7.25 14.06 12.38
CA GLY A 37 6.45 14.79 11.39
C GLY A 37 6.83 14.41 9.96
N LEU A 38 8.12 14.37 9.66
CA LEU A 38 8.64 13.91 8.37
C LEU A 38 8.26 12.45 8.11
N PHE A 39 8.43 11.57 9.10
CA PHE A 39 8.01 10.18 9.00
C PHE A 39 6.51 10.05 8.72
N ASN A 40 5.69 10.84 9.40
CA ASN A 40 4.24 10.81 9.22
C ASN A 40 3.82 11.18 7.78
N ILE A 41 4.46 12.20 7.22
CA ILE A 41 4.23 12.63 5.84
C ILE A 41 4.79 11.60 4.85
N SER A 42 5.99 11.08 5.10
CA SER A 42 6.65 10.12 4.20
C SER A 42 5.97 8.76 4.21
N TYR A 43 5.41 8.33 5.34
CA TYR A 43 4.87 6.99 5.53
C TYR A 43 3.74 6.67 4.55
N VAL A 44 2.73 7.54 4.44
CA VAL A 44 1.60 7.31 3.52
C VAL A 44 2.04 7.41 2.06
N ARG A 45 2.91 8.37 1.73
CA ARG A 45 3.36 8.61 0.35
C ARG A 45 4.33 7.53 -0.16
N LEU A 46 5.17 6.99 0.72
CA LEU A 46 6.20 5.99 0.39
C LEU A 46 5.85 4.61 0.98
N ARG A 47 4.58 4.35 1.29
CA ARG A 47 4.13 3.11 1.96
C ARG A 47 4.66 1.86 1.27
N ASP A 48 4.69 1.82 -0.05
CA ASP A 48 5.18 0.68 -0.82
C ASP A 48 6.68 0.40 -0.58
N ILE A 49 7.48 1.45 -0.36
CA ILE A 49 8.90 1.33 0.03
C ILE A 49 9.00 0.79 1.46
N TYR A 50 8.21 1.32 2.40
CA TYR A 50 8.16 0.79 3.76
C TYR A 50 7.71 -0.67 3.79
N PHE A 51 6.74 -1.06 2.97
CA PHE A 51 6.26 -2.44 2.88
C PHE A 51 7.35 -3.39 2.38
N ARG A 52 8.15 -2.95 1.39
CA ARG A 52 9.23 -3.76 0.81
C ARG A 52 10.44 -3.91 1.73
N TYR A 53 10.86 -2.84 2.39
CA TYR A 53 12.13 -2.82 3.15
C TYR A 53 11.95 -2.87 4.67
N LEU A 54 10.79 -2.46 5.18
CA LEU A 54 10.50 -2.31 6.60
C LEU A 54 9.11 -2.88 6.98
N PRO A 55 8.79 -4.14 6.63
CA PRO A 55 7.45 -4.71 6.81
C PRO A 55 6.99 -4.74 8.28
N ALA A 56 7.91 -4.83 9.24
CA ALA A 56 7.59 -4.76 10.67
C ALA A 56 7.01 -3.39 11.09
N ILE A 57 7.54 -2.30 10.53
CA ILE A 57 7.02 -0.94 10.76
C ILE A 57 5.64 -0.80 10.13
N VAL A 58 5.43 -1.36 8.94
CA VAL A 58 4.11 -1.33 8.30
C VAL A 58 3.07 -2.05 9.15
N ARG A 59 3.34 -3.28 9.61
CA ARG A 59 2.38 -4.07 10.41
C ARG A 59 1.96 -3.37 11.72
N THR A 60 2.86 -2.58 12.31
CA THR A 60 2.58 -1.87 13.58
C THR A 60 1.96 -0.50 13.36
N TYR A 61 2.30 0.18 12.27
CA TYR A 61 1.88 1.56 12.02
C TYR A 61 0.64 1.67 11.12
N ASP A 62 0.36 0.68 10.27
CA ASP A 62 -0.85 0.61 9.44
C ASP A 62 -2.13 0.66 10.33
N PRO A 63 -2.25 -0.13 11.44
CA PRO A 63 -3.40 -0.03 12.34
C PRO A 63 -3.53 1.35 13.02
N ILE A 64 -2.41 1.97 13.40
CA ILE A 64 -2.38 3.34 13.97
C ILE A 64 -2.89 4.36 12.95
N LYS A 65 -2.70 4.08 11.65
CA LYS A 65 -3.19 4.87 10.52
C LYS A 65 -4.56 4.46 10.01
N GLY A 66 -5.23 3.48 10.63
CA GLY A 66 -6.52 2.96 10.18
C GLY A 66 -6.46 2.24 8.83
N ILE A 67 -5.28 1.76 8.42
CA ILE A 67 -5.08 0.99 7.20
C ILE A 67 -5.19 -0.49 7.57
N GLU A 68 -6.37 -1.08 7.34
CA GLU A 68 -6.60 -2.50 7.62
C GLU A 68 -6.45 -3.36 6.36
N PRO A 69 -5.82 -4.55 6.45
CA PRO A 69 -5.84 -5.54 5.38
C PRO A 69 -7.28 -5.94 5.09
N ASN A 70 -7.75 -5.72 3.86
CA ASN A 70 -9.10 -6.13 3.50
C ASN A 70 -9.12 -7.63 3.17
N THR A 71 -9.78 -8.41 4.02
CA THR A 71 -9.84 -9.87 3.90
C THR A 71 -10.46 -10.34 2.58
N GLN A 72 -11.34 -9.56 1.96
CA GLN A 72 -11.93 -9.90 0.65
C GLN A 72 -10.91 -9.71 -0.48
N THR A 73 -10.12 -8.63 -0.42
CA THR A 73 -9.05 -8.36 -1.39
C THR A 73 -7.96 -9.43 -1.32
N ASP A 74 -7.59 -9.87 -0.11
CA ASP A 74 -6.62 -10.95 0.07
C ASP A 74 -7.14 -12.28 -0.50
N LYS A 75 -8.39 -12.63 -0.21
CA LYS A 75 -9.04 -13.82 -0.79
C LYS A 75 -9.05 -13.78 -2.32
N TYR A 76 -9.30 -12.62 -2.90
CA TYR A 76 -9.27 -12.43 -4.35
C TYR A 76 -7.89 -12.70 -4.95
N VAL A 77 -6.85 -12.08 -4.38
CA VAL A 77 -5.46 -12.28 -4.84
C VAL A 77 -5.05 -13.74 -4.70
N VAL A 78 -5.38 -14.40 -3.59
CA VAL A 78 -5.12 -15.83 -3.40
C VAL A 78 -5.81 -16.68 -4.45
N THR A 79 -7.09 -16.42 -4.74
CA THR A 79 -7.85 -17.19 -5.74
C THR A 79 -7.28 -17.00 -7.15
N VAL A 80 -6.88 -15.78 -7.52
CA VAL A 80 -6.19 -15.51 -8.79
C VAL A 80 -4.88 -16.30 -8.86
N ASN A 81 -4.06 -16.28 -7.81
CA ASN A 81 -2.79 -17.02 -7.79
C ASN A 81 -3.01 -18.54 -7.93
N GLN A 82 -4.04 -19.10 -7.29
CA GLN A 82 -4.40 -20.50 -7.44
C GLN A 82 -4.83 -20.84 -8.88
N LEU A 83 -5.60 -19.96 -9.53
CA LEU A 83 -5.98 -20.13 -10.93
C LEU A 83 -4.74 -20.12 -11.83
N VAL A 84 -3.85 -19.15 -11.65
CA VAL A 84 -2.62 -19.02 -12.46
C VAL A 84 -1.71 -20.25 -12.30
N ALA A 85 -1.62 -20.81 -11.09
CA ALA A 85 -0.83 -22.01 -10.84
C ALA A 85 -1.44 -23.27 -11.47
N LYS A 86 -2.77 -23.44 -11.38
CA LYS A 86 -3.44 -24.68 -11.85
C LYS A 86 -3.78 -24.67 -13.34
N LEU A 87 -3.90 -23.50 -13.95
CA LEU A 87 -4.32 -23.40 -15.35
C LEU A 87 -3.36 -24.08 -16.33
N PRO A 88 -2.01 -23.94 -16.24
CA PRO A 88 -1.09 -24.62 -17.14
C PRO A 88 -1.13 -26.15 -17.00
N GLU A 89 -1.43 -26.66 -15.81
CA GLU A 89 -1.42 -28.09 -15.50
C GLU A 89 -2.74 -28.78 -15.84
N LYS A 90 -3.88 -28.16 -15.49
CA LYS A 90 -5.21 -28.77 -15.60
C LYS A 90 -6.06 -28.25 -16.76
N GLY A 91 -5.72 -27.09 -17.30
CA GLY A 91 -6.49 -26.43 -18.36
C GLY A 91 -7.80 -25.80 -17.87
N LEU A 92 -8.49 -25.12 -18.80
CA LEU A 92 -9.72 -24.35 -18.54
C LEU A 92 -10.94 -25.21 -18.22
N LEU A 93 -10.97 -26.43 -18.75
CA LEU A 93 -12.16 -27.29 -18.70
C LEU A 93 -12.21 -28.18 -17.44
N ASP A 94 -11.12 -28.25 -16.68
CA ASP A 94 -11.08 -28.98 -15.40
C ASP A 94 -12.07 -28.38 -14.39
N GLN A 95 -12.66 -29.26 -13.57
CA GLN A 95 -13.65 -28.85 -12.57
C GLN A 95 -13.05 -27.86 -11.56
N THR A 96 -11.80 -28.09 -11.11
CA THR A 96 -11.11 -27.20 -10.17
C THR A 96 -10.95 -25.80 -10.76
N THR A 97 -10.62 -25.70 -12.04
CA THR A 97 -10.46 -24.42 -12.75
C THR A 97 -11.80 -23.69 -12.86
N LYS A 98 -12.88 -24.41 -13.19
CA LYS A 98 -14.23 -23.85 -13.25
C LYS A 98 -14.70 -23.33 -11.89
N ASP A 99 -14.42 -24.05 -10.81
CA ASP A 99 -14.76 -23.65 -9.45
C ASP A 99 -13.99 -22.38 -9.03
N LEU A 100 -12.71 -22.27 -9.40
CA LEU A 100 -11.90 -21.07 -9.19
C LEU A 100 -12.46 -19.87 -9.98
N LEU A 101 -12.83 -20.07 -11.25
CA LEU A 101 -13.46 -19.03 -12.06
C LEU A 101 -14.81 -18.58 -11.49
N ALA A 102 -15.62 -19.51 -10.96
CA ALA A 102 -16.87 -19.17 -10.27
C ALA A 102 -16.62 -18.36 -8.99
N SER A 103 -15.60 -18.76 -8.22
CA SER A 103 -15.18 -18.04 -7.01
C SER A 103 -14.73 -16.61 -7.34
N LEU A 104 -13.92 -16.43 -8.39
CA LEU A 104 -13.46 -15.12 -8.84
C LEU A 104 -14.62 -14.22 -9.31
N ARG A 105 -15.63 -14.79 -9.97
CA ARG A 105 -16.85 -14.05 -10.34
C ARG A 105 -17.59 -13.54 -9.10
N SER A 106 -17.86 -14.41 -8.14
CA SER A 106 -18.53 -14.04 -6.88
C SER A 106 -17.73 -13.00 -6.10
N GLN A 107 -16.43 -13.21 -5.93
CA GLN A 107 -15.55 -12.28 -5.23
C GLN A 107 -15.43 -10.94 -5.95
N SER A 108 -15.41 -10.91 -7.29
CA SER A 108 -15.39 -9.65 -8.05
C SER A 108 -16.65 -8.83 -7.80
N VAL A 109 -17.82 -9.48 -7.74
CA VAL A 109 -19.08 -8.81 -7.41
C VAL A 109 -19.02 -8.20 -6.00
N ALA A 110 -18.59 -8.96 -5.01
CA ALA A 110 -18.44 -8.49 -3.64
C ALA A 110 -17.47 -7.30 -3.55
N LEU A 111 -16.32 -7.35 -4.23
CA LEU A 111 -15.35 -6.24 -4.26
C LEU A 111 -15.90 -4.97 -4.91
N ILE A 112 -16.82 -5.10 -5.87
CA ILE A 112 -17.45 -3.94 -6.53
C ILE A 112 -18.56 -3.35 -5.63
N GLU A 113 -19.32 -4.20 -4.94
CA GLU A 113 -20.45 -3.79 -4.10
C GLU A 113 -19.98 -3.20 -2.76
N ASP A 114 -18.99 -3.82 -2.10
CA ASP A 114 -18.51 -3.42 -0.78
C ASP A 114 -17.41 -2.33 -0.84
N ASP A 115 -16.90 -2.01 -2.04
CA ASP A 115 -15.79 -1.09 -2.33
C ASP A 115 -14.74 -0.95 -1.20
N PRO A 116 -14.00 -2.03 -0.89
CA PRO A 116 -13.06 -2.03 0.22
C PRO A 116 -11.86 -1.10 0.01
N PHE A 117 -11.74 -0.48 -1.17
CA PHE A 117 -10.63 0.40 -1.53
C PHE A 117 -10.83 1.84 -1.06
N ILE A 118 -12.01 2.18 -0.52
CA ILE A 118 -12.32 3.48 0.09
C ILE A 118 -11.41 3.74 1.30
N ALA A 119 -11.22 2.74 2.17
CA ALA A 119 -10.45 2.91 3.41
C ALA A 119 -8.93 3.03 3.19
N GLY A 120 -8.40 2.46 2.11
CA GLY A 120 -6.96 2.30 1.90
C GLY A 120 -6.29 3.33 0.99
N ASN A 121 -6.98 4.41 0.59
CA ASN A 121 -6.51 5.38 -0.41
C ASN A 121 -6.11 4.74 -1.76
N LYS A 122 -6.59 3.51 -2.04
CA LYS A 122 -6.36 2.75 -3.28
C LYS A 122 -7.52 2.87 -4.28
N PHE A 123 -8.49 3.75 -4.03
CA PHE A 123 -9.63 4.02 -4.90
C PHE A 123 -9.24 4.26 -6.37
N ALA A 124 -8.21 5.09 -6.60
CA ALA A 124 -7.73 5.39 -7.95
C ALA A 124 -7.16 4.14 -8.66
N THR A 125 -6.64 3.17 -7.92
CA THR A 125 -6.11 1.92 -8.47
C THR A 125 -7.24 0.98 -8.84
N PHE A 126 -8.26 0.84 -7.99
CA PHE A 126 -9.41 -0.02 -8.30
C PHE A 126 -10.25 0.52 -9.45
N ALA A 127 -10.56 1.83 -9.46
CA ALA A 127 -11.27 2.47 -10.57
C ALA A 127 -10.53 2.30 -11.91
N LYS A 128 -9.19 2.36 -11.92
CA LYS A 128 -8.38 2.06 -13.11
C LYS A 128 -8.54 0.60 -13.55
N ILE A 129 -8.55 -0.37 -12.63
CA ILE A 129 -8.78 -1.78 -12.94
C ILE A 129 -10.18 -1.97 -13.54
N GLN A 130 -11.21 -1.42 -12.89
CA GLN A 130 -12.59 -1.49 -13.38
C GLN A 130 -12.74 -0.94 -14.80
N ARG A 131 -12.13 0.23 -15.09
CA ARG A 131 -12.14 0.82 -16.43
C ARG A 131 -11.45 -0.07 -17.45
N ARG A 132 -10.28 -0.61 -17.11
CA ARG A 132 -9.52 -1.52 -17.99
C ARG A 132 -10.28 -2.81 -18.29
N MET A 133 -11.01 -3.34 -17.32
CA MET A 133 -11.83 -4.54 -17.51
C MET A 133 -12.99 -4.25 -18.47
N ARG A 134 -13.67 -3.12 -18.29
CA ARG A 134 -14.72 -2.64 -19.20
C ARG A 134 -14.21 -2.44 -20.62
N GLU A 135 -13.08 -1.74 -20.77
CA GLU A 135 -12.40 -1.53 -22.06
C GLU A 135 -11.99 -2.87 -22.72
N ARG A 136 -11.54 -3.85 -21.94
CA ARG A 136 -11.06 -5.13 -22.45
C ARG A 136 -12.17 -6.04 -22.95
N VAL A 137 -13.27 -6.09 -22.20
CA VAL A 137 -14.45 -6.92 -22.52
C VAL A 137 -15.38 -6.21 -23.51
N GLY A 138 -15.39 -4.88 -23.52
CA GLY A 138 -16.25 -4.06 -24.38
C GLY A 138 -17.65 -3.84 -23.81
N VAL A 139 -17.79 -3.76 -22.48
CA VAL A 139 -19.07 -3.52 -21.80
C VAL A 139 -19.00 -2.35 -20.82
N GLU A 140 -20.11 -1.63 -20.67
CA GLU A 140 -20.19 -0.45 -19.81
C GLU A 140 -20.33 -0.79 -18.32
N SER A 141 -20.91 -1.95 -18.00
CA SER A 141 -21.08 -2.41 -16.62
C SER A 141 -19.79 -3.03 -16.11
N THR A 142 -19.26 -2.50 -14.99
CA THR A 142 -18.09 -3.10 -14.33
C THR A 142 -18.40 -4.51 -13.85
N LYS A 143 -19.57 -4.73 -13.25
CA LYS A 143 -19.99 -6.06 -12.78
C LYS A 143 -20.01 -7.06 -13.92
N GLU A 144 -20.62 -6.69 -15.03
CA GLU A 144 -20.66 -7.52 -16.23
C GLU A 144 -19.27 -7.77 -16.82
N ALA A 145 -18.40 -6.75 -16.87
CA ALA A 145 -17.04 -6.90 -17.38
C ALA A 145 -16.27 -7.97 -16.60
N PHE A 146 -16.33 -7.96 -15.27
CA PHE A 146 -15.66 -8.98 -14.46
C PHE A 146 -16.31 -10.37 -14.61
N LEU A 147 -17.64 -10.44 -14.66
CA LEU A 147 -18.36 -11.70 -14.86
C LEU A 147 -18.02 -12.35 -16.20
N THR A 148 -17.99 -11.56 -17.27
CA THR A 148 -17.65 -12.02 -18.62
C THR A 148 -16.19 -12.37 -18.72
N PHE A 149 -15.27 -11.56 -18.18
CA PHE A 149 -13.84 -11.84 -18.24
C PHE A 149 -13.47 -13.18 -17.58
N TRP A 150 -14.06 -13.49 -16.43
CA TRP A 150 -13.84 -14.76 -15.71
C TRP A 150 -14.75 -15.90 -16.19
N SER A 151 -15.43 -15.75 -17.32
CA SER A 151 -16.19 -16.83 -17.93
C SER A 151 -15.27 -17.77 -18.72
N VAL A 152 -15.63 -19.06 -18.72
CA VAL A 152 -14.91 -20.06 -19.54
C VAL A 152 -15.00 -19.69 -21.01
N ASP A 153 -16.15 -19.24 -21.49
CA ASP A 153 -16.40 -18.91 -22.90
C ASP A 153 -15.51 -17.75 -23.38
N TYR A 154 -15.43 -16.67 -22.60
CA TYR A 154 -14.57 -15.53 -22.93
C TYR A 154 -13.09 -15.95 -22.97
N LEU A 155 -12.64 -16.68 -21.94
CA LEU A 155 -11.27 -17.14 -21.85
C LEU A 155 -10.94 -18.13 -22.98
N MET A 156 -11.83 -19.04 -23.34
CA MET A 156 -11.64 -19.95 -24.48
C MET A 156 -11.61 -19.23 -25.83
N SER A 157 -12.41 -18.17 -26.00
CA SER A 157 -12.42 -17.36 -27.23
C SER A 157 -11.17 -16.50 -27.39
N LYS A 158 -10.38 -16.35 -26.32
CA LYS A 158 -9.16 -15.55 -26.26
C LYS A 158 -7.96 -16.42 -25.92
N ASN A 159 -6.76 -15.85 -26.00
CA ASN A 159 -5.58 -16.52 -25.49
C ASN A 159 -5.51 -16.31 -23.96
N VAL A 160 -5.89 -17.33 -23.19
CA VAL A 160 -5.96 -17.24 -21.73
C VAL A 160 -4.65 -16.86 -21.09
N ILE A 161 -3.52 -17.32 -21.63
CA ILE A 161 -2.20 -16.95 -21.11
C ILE A 161 -1.97 -15.44 -21.29
N GLN A 162 -2.41 -14.86 -22.41
CA GLN A 162 -2.34 -13.41 -22.63
C GLN A 162 -3.28 -12.63 -21.70
N GLU A 163 -4.52 -13.09 -21.49
CA GLU A 163 -5.48 -12.42 -20.59
C GLU A 163 -5.01 -12.47 -19.13
N ILE A 164 -4.41 -13.59 -18.70
CA ILE A 164 -3.82 -13.71 -17.37
C ILE A 164 -2.57 -12.83 -17.21
N ASN A 165 -1.73 -12.74 -18.24
CA ASN A 165 -0.57 -11.86 -18.21
C ASN A 165 -0.99 -10.38 -18.19
N PHE A 166 -2.06 -10.01 -18.90
CA PHE A 166 -2.66 -8.67 -18.82
C PHE A 166 -3.05 -8.35 -17.38
N LEU A 167 -3.69 -9.28 -16.68
CA LEU A 167 -4.03 -9.11 -15.28
C LEU A 167 -2.78 -9.00 -14.41
N ARG A 168 -1.79 -9.89 -14.56
CA ARG A 168 -0.56 -9.87 -13.75
C ARG A 168 0.20 -8.55 -13.85
N ILE A 169 0.36 -8.01 -15.06
CA ILE A 169 1.09 -6.76 -15.29
C ILE A 169 0.32 -5.56 -14.72
N LYS A 170 -1.01 -5.63 -14.66
CA LYS A 170 -1.87 -4.50 -14.30
C LYS A 170 -2.47 -4.58 -12.88
N LEU A 171 -2.40 -5.73 -12.21
CA LEU A 171 -2.83 -5.99 -10.83
C LEU A 171 -1.68 -5.93 -9.81
N VAL A 172 -0.45 -5.54 -10.19
CA VAL A 172 0.60 -5.30 -9.20
C VAL A 172 0.12 -4.16 -8.27
N LEU A 173 -0.32 -4.59 -7.09
CA LEU A 173 -0.86 -3.80 -5.99
C LEU A 173 0.24 -3.11 -5.19
#